data_AF-A0A7T5RF53-F1
#
_entry.id   AF-A0A7T5RF53-F1
#
_cell.length_a   1.000
_cell.length_b   1.000
_cell.length_c   1.000
_cell.angle_alpha   90.00
_cell.angle_beta   90.00
_cell.angle_gamma   90.00
#
_symmetry.space_group_name_H-M   'P 1'
#
loop_
_entity.id
_entity.type
_entity.pdbx_description
1 polymer ?
#
loop_
_entity_poly.entity_id
_entity_poly.type
_entity_poly.pdbx_seq_one_letter_code
_entity_poly.pdbx_strand_id
1 'polypeptide(L)'
;MNEPEKSAIHDLFTREIRPISNWCEWLRRWQVAEILEEMVGLLHVGFSVSLERNYRCEKEYDRIDRLVFYFTIADGWDNNYLLRAPEDGEKSYKVGRDDCGNVIRKTPSELRQRLALKAFDALCLNFFRMDLREDRGNLKDVWEREIASERLFPIIQNFFRAEKGGFGGVRIRNLSHSDERSHNEKRAIDFLLNLARFIWGWREKEVPSWAEHKKEMEARIRATRSRVDVSKPWMIEVLSELGKLGLLREWMLELDKTCLAKIEEIALRNELEKYRHPVIKDRKVATINEACYVGSATAWFLKEYELKKAEHERLSSMLEAERSIEEARHRIDMLASKK
;
A
#
# COMPACT_ATOMS: atom_id res chain seq x y z
N MET A 1 23.10 -8.80 -64.29
CA MET A 1 23.96 -9.10 -63.12
C MET A 1 23.22 -8.58 -61.91
N ASN A 2 22.64 -9.46 -61.10
CA ASN A 2 21.99 -9.10 -59.85
C ASN A 2 23.08 -8.94 -58.79
N GLU A 3 23.16 -7.76 -58.18
CA GLU A 3 23.99 -7.57 -56.99
C GLU A 3 23.48 -8.50 -55.88
N PRO A 4 24.36 -9.27 -55.21
CA PRO A 4 23.95 -10.04 -54.07
C PRO A 4 23.58 -9.08 -52.93
N GLU A 5 22.32 -9.14 -52.48
CA GLU A 5 21.89 -8.51 -51.23
C GLU A 5 22.83 -8.98 -50.12
N LYS A 6 23.68 -8.06 -49.64
CA LYS A 6 24.44 -8.27 -48.42
C LYS A 6 23.42 -8.43 -47.30
N SER A 7 23.18 -9.68 -46.91
CA SER A 7 22.49 -10.05 -45.66
C SER A 7 23.22 -9.34 -44.52
N ALA A 8 22.73 -8.16 -44.13
CA ALA A 8 23.23 -7.44 -42.98
C ALA A 8 23.08 -8.37 -41.76
N ILE A 9 24.20 -8.71 -41.14
CA ILE A 9 24.20 -9.47 -39.88
C ILE A 9 23.32 -8.68 -38.92
N HIS A 10 22.24 -9.31 -38.45
CA HIS A 10 21.24 -8.66 -37.61
C HIS A 10 21.92 -8.10 -36.34
N ASP A 11 21.65 -6.85 -35.96
CA ASP A 11 22.31 -6.11 -34.86
C ASP A 11 22.30 -6.81 -33.48
N LEU A 12 21.46 -7.83 -33.32
CA LEU A 12 21.44 -8.67 -32.12
C LEU A 12 22.66 -9.61 -32.03
N PHE A 13 23.30 -9.95 -33.16
CA PHE A 13 24.50 -10.80 -33.19
C PHE A 13 25.80 -10.01 -33.01
N THR A 14 25.75 -8.67 -33.04
CA THR A 14 26.90 -7.79 -32.82
C THR A 14 26.88 -7.11 -31.45
N ARG A 15 25.74 -7.13 -30.74
CA ARG A 15 25.61 -6.55 -29.40
C ARG A 15 26.28 -7.45 -28.35
N GLU A 16 27.35 -6.95 -27.74
CA GLU A 16 27.98 -7.60 -26.59
C GLU A 16 27.05 -7.49 -25.36
N ILE A 17 26.33 -8.57 -25.04
CA ILE A 17 25.48 -8.64 -23.86
C ILE A 17 26.38 -8.84 -22.63
N ARG A 18 26.79 -7.75 -21.99
CA ARG A 18 27.51 -7.81 -20.72
C ARG A 18 26.52 -7.91 -19.54
N PRO A 19 26.60 -8.96 -18.71
CA PRO A 19 25.77 -9.06 -17.52
C PRO A 19 26.09 -7.90 -16.56
N ILE A 20 25.05 -7.37 -15.91
CA ILE A 20 25.20 -6.33 -14.89
C ILE A 20 25.57 -7.01 -13.58
N SER A 21 26.75 -6.69 -13.05
CA SER A 21 27.33 -7.41 -11.92
C SER A 21 26.70 -7.03 -10.57
N ASN A 22 26.41 -5.74 -10.36
CA ASN A 22 25.85 -5.24 -9.11
C ASN A 22 24.98 -3.99 -9.28
N TRP A 23 24.31 -3.58 -8.20
CA TRP A 23 23.36 -2.48 -8.20
C TRP A 23 24.00 -1.12 -8.51
N CYS A 24 25.26 -0.91 -8.11
CA CYS A 24 26.02 0.30 -8.45
C CYS A 24 26.23 0.43 -9.96
N GLU A 25 26.60 -0.68 -10.63
CA GLU A 25 26.70 -0.73 -12.09
C GLU A 25 25.33 -0.53 -12.75
N TRP A 26 24.29 -1.19 -12.21
CA TRP A 26 22.91 -1.03 -12.70
C TRP A 26 22.47 0.43 -12.66
N LEU A 27 22.68 1.14 -11.54
CA LEU A 27 22.33 2.55 -11.39
C LEU A 27 23.12 3.46 -12.35
N ARG A 28 24.41 3.18 -12.55
CA ARG A 28 25.21 3.92 -13.54
C ARG A 28 24.64 3.76 -14.95
N ARG A 29 24.26 2.55 -15.34
CA ARG A 29 23.60 2.30 -16.63
C ARG A 29 22.25 3.00 -16.71
N TRP A 30 21.45 2.95 -15.65
CA TRP A 30 20.17 3.67 -15.57
C TRP A 30 20.32 5.18 -15.79
N GLN A 31 21.34 5.80 -15.18
CA GLN A 31 21.58 7.24 -15.27
C GLN A 31 21.99 7.73 -16.67
N VAL A 32 22.59 6.85 -17.48
CA VAL A 32 23.04 7.20 -18.84
C VAL A 32 22.13 6.63 -19.93
N ALA A 33 21.10 5.86 -19.57
CA ALA A 33 20.17 5.27 -20.53
C ALA A 33 19.28 6.36 -21.14
N GLU A 34 19.39 6.54 -22.47
CA GLU A 34 18.60 7.52 -23.22
C GLU A 34 17.42 6.90 -23.98
N ILE A 35 17.41 5.57 -24.08
CA ILE A 35 16.45 4.81 -24.89
C ILE A 35 15.44 4.08 -24.00
N LEU A 36 14.16 4.18 -24.33
CA LEU A 36 13.07 3.57 -23.56
C LEU A 36 13.26 2.06 -23.39
N GLU A 37 13.61 1.35 -24.45
CA GLU A 37 13.80 -0.10 -24.46
C GLU A 37 14.92 -0.53 -23.51
N GLU A 38 16.00 0.25 -23.43
CA GLU A 38 17.09 0.01 -22.48
C GLU A 38 16.63 0.20 -21.04
N MET A 39 15.93 1.30 -20.75
CA MET A 39 15.36 1.56 -19.44
C MET A 39 14.35 0.47 -19.02
N VAL A 40 13.47 0.04 -19.91
CA VAL A 40 12.54 -1.08 -19.66
C VAL A 40 13.29 -2.37 -19.36
N GLY A 41 14.36 -2.65 -20.11
CA GLY A 41 15.25 -3.79 -19.88
C GLY A 41 15.93 -3.73 -18.51
N LEU A 42 16.43 -2.55 -18.12
CA LEU A 42 17.03 -2.32 -16.81
C LEU A 42 16.01 -2.57 -15.68
N LEU A 43 14.80 -2.01 -15.77
CA LEU A 43 13.74 -2.26 -14.78
C LEU A 43 13.34 -3.73 -14.70
N HIS A 44 13.44 -4.47 -15.81
CA HIS A 44 13.14 -5.89 -15.81
C HIS A 44 14.14 -6.71 -14.99
N VAL A 45 15.44 -6.40 -15.11
CA VAL A 45 16.52 -7.18 -14.45
C VAL A 45 16.91 -6.63 -13.08
N GLY A 46 16.53 -5.41 -12.72
CA GLY A 46 17.09 -4.73 -11.55
C GLY A 46 16.83 -5.42 -10.21
N PHE A 47 15.71 -6.15 -10.05
CA PHE A 47 15.48 -6.96 -8.85
C PHE A 47 16.39 -8.19 -8.76
N SER A 48 16.93 -8.67 -9.87
CA SER A 48 17.83 -9.84 -9.94
C SER A 48 19.31 -9.47 -9.78
N VAL A 49 19.65 -8.19 -9.81
CA VAL A 49 21.03 -7.72 -9.66
C VAL A 49 21.47 -7.80 -8.19
N SER A 50 22.72 -8.17 -7.92
CA SER A 50 23.27 -8.21 -6.56
C SER A 50 23.35 -6.81 -5.93
N LEU A 51 23.12 -6.71 -4.63
CA LEU A 51 23.36 -5.49 -3.84
C LEU A 51 24.81 -5.40 -3.34
N GLU A 52 25.58 -6.48 -3.46
CA GLU A 52 26.96 -6.52 -3.01
C GLU A 52 27.85 -5.61 -3.85
N ARG A 53 28.71 -4.85 -3.19
CA ARG A 53 29.73 -4.04 -3.88
C ARG A 53 30.82 -4.92 -4.46
N ASN A 54 31.29 -4.57 -5.66
CA ASN A 54 32.47 -5.21 -6.27
C ASN A 54 33.76 -4.55 -5.78
N TYR A 55 33.72 -3.25 -5.52
CA TYR A 55 34.87 -2.46 -5.11
C TYR A 55 34.62 -1.76 -3.78
N ARG A 56 35.68 -1.60 -2.97
CA ARG A 56 35.58 -0.97 -1.64
C ARG A 56 35.09 0.48 -1.67
N CYS A 57 35.30 1.20 -2.77
CA CYS A 57 34.89 2.59 -2.96
C CYS A 57 33.44 2.76 -3.42
N GLU A 58 32.74 1.68 -3.77
CA GLU A 58 31.34 1.75 -4.17
C GLU A 58 30.45 1.99 -2.95
N LYS A 59 29.39 2.79 -3.15
CA LYS A 59 28.35 2.99 -2.14
C LYS A 59 27.68 1.65 -1.85
N GLU A 60 27.47 1.36 -0.57
CA GLU A 60 26.68 0.22 -0.14
C GLU A 60 25.19 0.58 -0.24
N TYR A 61 24.45 -0.25 -0.97
CA TYR A 61 23.02 -0.11 -1.14
C TYR A 61 22.33 -1.30 -0.50
N ASP A 62 21.19 -1.04 0.13
CA ASP A 62 20.37 -2.11 0.69
C ASP A 62 19.08 -2.34 -0.11
N ARG A 63 18.29 -3.32 0.35
CA ARG A 63 17.01 -3.67 -0.27
C ARG A 63 16.04 -2.50 -0.25
N ILE A 64 16.06 -1.65 0.79
CA ILE A 64 15.17 -0.50 0.91
C ILE A 64 15.52 0.55 -0.14
N ASP A 65 16.81 0.82 -0.39
CA ASP A 65 17.23 1.76 -1.45
C ASP A 65 16.70 1.36 -2.82
N ARG A 66 16.76 0.07 -3.14
CA ARG A 66 16.17 -0.48 -4.37
C ARG A 66 14.66 -0.25 -4.39
N LEU A 67 13.95 -0.57 -3.31
CA LEU A 67 12.50 -0.37 -3.26
C LEU A 67 12.13 1.12 -3.43
N VAL A 68 12.80 2.03 -2.74
CA VAL A 68 12.61 3.48 -2.86
C VAL A 68 12.76 3.92 -4.32
N PHE A 69 13.78 3.43 -5.01
CA PHE A 69 13.98 3.70 -6.42
C PHE A 69 12.77 3.26 -7.26
N TYR A 70 12.32 2.01 -7.13
CA TYR A 70 11.18 1.52 -7.90
C TYR A 70 9.87 2.25 -7.57
N PHE A 71 9.63 2.57 -6.29
CA PHE A 71 8.48 3.38 -5.89
C PHE A 71 8.51 4.77 -6.52
N THR A 72 9.70 5.38 -6.62
CA THR A 72 9.87 6.70 -7.23
C THR A 72 9.56 6.68 -8.72
N ILE A 73 10.03 5.66 -9.45
CA ILE A 73 9.75 5.53 -10.89
C ILE A 73 8.28 5.16 -11.14
N ALA A 74 7.70 4.30 -10.31
CA ALA A 74 6.32 3.84 -10.46
C ALA A 74 5.25 4.88 -10.12
N ASP A 75 5.63 5.98 -9.46
CA ASP A 75 4.66 6.93 -8.93
C ASP A 75 3.94 7.73 -10.04
N GLY A 76 2.61 7.73 -9.98
CA GLY A 76 1.72 8.35 -10.97
C GLY A 76 1.47 7.52 -12.24
N TRP A 77 1.80 6.22 -12.25
CA TRP A 77 1.67 5.38 -13.45
C TRP A 77 0.24 5.33 -14.01
N ASP A 78 -0.77 5.44 -13.15
CA ASP A 78 -2.19 5.40 -13.52
C ASP A 78 -2.70 6.71 -14.13
N ASN A 79 -1.87 7.76 -14.12
CA ASN A 79 -2.28 9.10 -14.55
C ASN A 79 -1.21 9.82 -15.38
N ASN A 80 -1.37 9.75 -16.71
CA ASN A 80 -0.51 10.42 -17.69
C ASN A 80 -0.32 11.94 -17.41
N TYR A 81 -1.34 12.63 -16.88
CA TYR A 81 -1.22 14.05 -16.55
C TYR A 81 -0.20 14.34 -15.45
N LEU A 82 -0.05 13.45 -14.46
CA LEU A 82 0.96 13.61 -13.40
C LEU A 82 2.38 13.43 -13.94
N LEU A 83 2.51 12.74 -15.06
CA LEU A 83 3.79 12.45 -15.70
C LEU A 83 4.12 13.45 -16.80
N ARG A 84 3.33 14.51 -16.99
CA ARG A 84 3.63 15.59 -17.94
C ARG A 84 4.62 16.57 -17.31
N ALA A 85 5.73 16.80 -18.00
CA ALA A 85 6.71 17.80 -17.62
C ALA A 85 6.43 19.12 -18.39
N PRO A 86 6.69 20.30 -17.80
CA PRO A 86 6.51 21.57 -18.50
C PRO A 86 7.25 21.64 -19.86
N GLU A 87 8.40 20.96 -19.96
CA GLU A 87 9.29 20.96 -21.12
C GLU A 87 8.83 20.02 -22.27
N ASP A 88 7.78 19.23 -22.03
CA ASP A 88 7.25 18.29 -23.03
C ASP A 88 6.65 19.01 -24.25
N GLY A 89 6.02 20.17 -24.03
CA GLY A 89 5.28 20.88 -25.08
C GLY A 89 4.28 19.99 -25.81
N GLU A 90 4.36 20.00 -27.16
CA GLU A 90 3.59 19.15 -28.09
C GLU A 90 4.47 18.06 -28.74
N LYS A 91 5.62 17.72 -28.13
CA LYS A 91 6.55 16.74 -28.71
C LYS A 91 5.91 15.35 -28.80
N SER A 92 6.17 14.67 -29.92
CA SER A 92 5.83 13.26 -30.09
C SER A 92 6.95 12.51 -30.80
N TYR A 93 7.23 11.30 -30.33
CA TYR A 93 8.29 10.43 -30.82
C TYR A 93 7.70 9.24 -31.54
N LYS A 94 8.32 8.83 -32.65
CA LYS A 94 7.96 7.60 -33.35
C LYS A 94 8.48 6.40 -32.55
N VAL A 95 7.59 5.52 -32.14
CA VAL A 95 7.93 4.33 -31.33
C VAL A 95 7.82 3.04 -32.13
N GLY A 96 7.01 3.02 -33.18
CA GLY A 96 6.84 1.81 -33.99
C GLY A 96 5.81 1.97 -35.09
N ARG A 97 5.28 0.83 -35.55
CA ARG A 97 4.14 0.76 -36.45
C ARG A 97 3.06 -0.15 -35.84
N ASP A 98 1.79 0.16 -36.10
CA ASP A 98 0.67 -0.73 -35.75
C ASP A 98 0.55 -1.89 -36.74
N ASP A 99 -0.40 -2.81 -36.50
CA ASP A 99 -0.66 -3.98 -37.34
C ASP A 99 -1.07 -3.62 -38.78
N CYS A 100 -1.52 -2.38 -38.99
CA CYS A 100 -1.88 -1.82 -40.29
C CYS A 100 -0.71 -1.06 -40.95
N GLY A 101 0.47 -1.02 -40.32
CA GLY A 101 1.65 -0.34 -40.80
C GLY A 101 1.70 1.17 -40.56
N ASN A 102 0.72 1.74 -39.83
CA ASN A 102 0.69 3.16 -39.48
C ASN A 102 1.72 3.46 -38.39
N VAL A 103 2.33 4.64 -38.45
CA VAL A 103 3.34 5.06 -37.47
C VAL A 103 2.69 5.37 -36.12
N ILE A 104 3.07 4.61 -35.09
CA ILE A 104 2.67 4.90 -33.71
C ILE A 104 3.58 5.99 -33.17
N ARG A 105 2.97 7.12 -32.80
CA ARG A 105 3.62 8.22 -32.09
C ARG A 105 3.23 8.21 -30.61
N LYS A 106 4.18 8.56 -29.75
CA LYS A 106 3.97 8.71 -28.31
C LYS A 106 4.54 10.00 -27.77
N THR A 107 3.84 10.65 -26.85
CA THR A 107 4.35 11.82 -26.14
C THR A 107 5.38 11.41 -25.08
N PRO A 108 6.27 12.32 -24.64
CA PRO A 108 7.20 12.02 -23.55
C PRO A 108 6.49 11.54 -22.26
N SER A 109 5.30 12.08 -21.96
CA SER A 109 4.51 11.66 -20.80
C SER A 109 3.98 10.22 -20.94
N GLU A 110 3.58 9.79 -22.15
CA GLU A 110 3.22 8.39 -22.41
C GLU A 110 4.44 7.45 -22.30
N LEU A 111 5.63 7.89 -22.69
CA LEU A 111 6.86 7.11 -22.52
C LEU A 111 7.22 6.97 -21.03
N ARG A 112 7.12 8.05 -20.25
CA ARG A 112 7.29 8.00 -18.79
C ARG A 112 6.23 7.12 -18.12
N GLN A 113 4.99 7.14 -18.60
CA GLN A 113 3.93 6.27 -18.11
C GLN A 113 4.26 4.79 -18.33
N ARG A 114 4.82 4.43 -19.49
CA ARG A 114 5.27 3.06 -19.75
C ARG A 114 6.38 2.62 -18.79
N LEU A 115 7.33 3.50 -18.49
CA LEU A 115 8.37 3.23 -17.49
C LEU A 115 7.79 3.06 -16.09
N ALA A 116 6.89 3.95 -15.70
CA ALA A 116 6.22 3.89 -14.40
C ALA A 116 5.42 2.61 -14.24
N LEU A 117 4.64 2.22 -15.26
CA LEU A 117 3.92 0.94 -15.28
C LEU A 117 4.88 -0.26 -15.18
N LYS A 118 6.00 -0.24 -15.91
CA LYS A 118 7.00 -1.31 -15.82
C LYS A 118 7.62 -1.42 -14.41
N ALA A 119 7.89 -0.30 -13.76
CA ALA A 119 8.39 -0.28 -12.39
C ALA A 119 7.33 -0.77 -11.39
N PHE A 120 6.06 -0.41 -11.59
CA PHE A 120 4.94 -0.92 -10.81
C PHE A 120 4.78 -2.44 -10.97
N ASP A 121 4.86 -2.96 -12.20
CA ASP A 121 4.82 -4.40 -12.46
C ASP A 121 5.98 -5.13 -11.76
N ALA A 122 7.18 -4.55 -11.77
CA ALA A 122 8.33 -5.09 -11.07
C ALA A 122 8.11 -5.11 -9.54
N LEU A 123 7.51 -4.07 -8.96
CA LEU A 123 7.08 -4.06 -7.56
C LEU A 123 6.03 -5.14 -7.30
N CYS A 124 5.05 -5.31 -8.19
CA CYS A 124 4.01 -6.32 -8.05
C CYS A 124 4.54 -7.75 -8.10
N LEU A 125 5.60 -8.00 -8.90
CA LEU A 125 6.20 -9.31 -9.06
C LEU A 125 7.19 -9.67 -7.94
N ASN A 126 7.92 -8.69 -7.41
CA ASN A 126 9.06 -8.93 -6.52
C ASN A 126 8.86 -8.44 -5.07
N PHE A 127 7.96 -7.48 -4.85
CA PHE A 127 7.71 -6.89 -3.53
C PHE A 127 6.29 -7.17 -3.02
N PHE A 128 5.24 -6.86 -3.79
CA PHE A 128 3.86 -7.11 -3.33
C PHE A 128 3.47 -8.59 -3.36
N ARG A 129 4.21 -9.42 -4.11
CA ARG A 129 4.06 -10.88 -4.13
C ARG A 129 4.63 -11.57 -2.88
N MET A 130 4.72 -10.89 -1.74
CA MET A 130 5.08 -11.59 -0.50
C MET A 130 4.00 -12.64 -0.20
N ASP A 131 4.26 -13.89 -0.63
CA ASP A 131 3.41 -15.04 -0.41
C ASP A 131 3.40 -15.30 1.10
N LEU A 132 2.38 -14.75 1.78
CA LEU A 132 2.19 -14.82 3.25
C LEU A 132 1.73 -16.21 3.73
N ARG A 133 1.97 -17.23 2.92
CA ARG A 133 1.65 -18.62 3.19
C ARG A 133 2.98 -19.32 3.37
N GLU A 134 3.42 -19.46 4.62
CA GLU A 134 3.89 -20.73 5.21
C GLU A 134 4.95 -20.57 6.32
N ASP A 135 5.78 -19.52 6.35
CA ASP A 135 6.78 -19.33 7.42
C ASP A 135 6.39 -18.25 8.45
N ARG A 136 5.57 -18.64 9.43
CA ARG A 136 4.98 -17.74 10.44
C ARG A 136 6.01 -17.00 11.32
N GLY A 137 7.25 -17.48 11.41
CA GLY A 137 8.31 -16.87 12.23
C GLY A 137 9.00 -15.67 11.57
N ASN A 138 9.41 -15.82 10.30
CA ASN A 138 10.18 -14.80 9.59
C ASN A 138 9.30 -13.68 9.00
N LEU A 139 8.02 -13.95 8.70
CA LEU A 139 7.15 -12.95 8.08
C LEU A 139 6.88 -11.75 8.98
N LYS A 140 6.61 -11.96 10.28
CA LYS A 140 6.37 -10.85 11.23
C LYS A 140 7.58 -9.93 11.36
N ASP A 141 8.78 -10.51 11.32
CA ASP A 141 10.04 -9.75 11.38
C ASP A 141 10.27 -8.92 10.11
N VAL A 142 9.88 -9.39 8.93
CA VAL A 142 9.96 -8.59 7.69
C VAL A 142 9.01 -7.39 7.73
N TRP A 143 7.77 -7.58 8.20
CA TRP A 143 6.83 -6.46 8.35
C TRP A 143 7.34 -5.40 9.33
N GLU A 144 7.86 -5.83 10.48
CA GLU A 144 8.39 -4.93 11.51
C GLU A 144 9.67 -4.21 11.05
N ARG A 145 10.64 -4.95 10.50
CA ARG A 145 11.99 -4.41 10.22
C ARG A 145 12.09 -3.69 8.89
N GLU A 146 11.37 -4.16 7.86
CA GLU A 146 11.50 -3.61 6.50
C GLU A 146 10.29 -2.76 6.12
N ILE A 147 9.08 -3.30 6.23
CA ILE A 147 7.88 -2.62 5.69
C ILE A 147 7.45 -1.45 6.56
N ALA A 148 7.34 -1.65 7.87
CA ALA A 148 7.02 -0.62 8.84
C ALA A 148 8.26 0.19 9.27
N SER A 149 9.37 0.10 8.52
CA SER A 149 10.60 0.85 8.78
C SER A 149 10.41 2.35 8.54
N GLU A 150 11.35 3.15 9.06
CA GLU A 150 11.30 4.62 8.93
C GLU A 150 11.47 5.08 7.49
N ARG A 151 12.27 4.34 6.72
CA ARG A 151 12.62 4.69 5.35
C ARG A 151 11.53 4.28 4.36
N LEU A 152 10.90 3.12 4.56
CA LEU A 152 9.99 2.55 3.56
C LEU A 152 8.52 2.88 3.82
N PHE A 153 8.09 2.90 5.08
CA PHE A 153 6.67 3.02 5.39
C PHE A 153 6.05 4.33 4.91
N PRO A 154 6.67 5.52 5.11
CA PRO A 154 6.12 6.77 4.59
C PRO A 154 6.01 6.79 3.06
N ILE A 155 6.91 6.10 2.36
CA ILE A 155 6.89 5.98 0.90
C ILE A 155 5.67 5.16 0.48
N ILE A 156 5.40 4.02 1.14
CA ILE A 156 4.21 3.21 0.89
C ILE A 156 2.94 4.03 1.13
N GLN A 157 2.89 4.79 2.23
CA GLN A 157 1.74 5.63 2.55
C GLN A 157 1.49 6.70 1.50
N ASN A 158 2.54 7.35 1.00
CA ASN A 158 2.43 8.34 -0.06
C ASN A 158 2.06 7.70 -1.41
N PHE A 159 2.64 6.54 -1.73
CA PHE A 159 2.41 5.82 -2.97
C PHE A 159 0.95 5.37 -3.12
N PHE A 160 0.32 4.94 -2.02
CA PHE A 160 -1.10 4.57 -1.97
C PHE A 160 -1.95 5.61 -1.23
N ARG A 161 -1.61 6.89 -1.37
CA ARG A 161 -2.38 7.97 -0.75
C ARG A 161 -3.76 8.07 -1.41
N ALA A 162 -4.79 8.24 -0.59
CA ALA A 162 -6.10 8.62 -1.08
C ALA A 162 -6.11 10.12 -1.44
N GLU A 163 -6.46 10.43 -2.68
CA GLU A 163 -6.49 11.78 -3.22
C GLU A 163 -7.83 12.05 -3.91
N LYS A 164 -8.26 13.32 -3.93
CA LYS A 164 -9.42 13.72 -4.73
C LYS A 164 -9.06 13.60 -6.20
N GLY A 165 -9.79 12.76 -6.93
CA GLY A 165 -9.73 12.67 -8.37
C GLY A 165 -10.33 13.90 -9.07
N GLY A 166 -10.06 14.01 -10.37
CA GLY A 166 -10.54 15.14 -11.18
C GLY A 166 -12.06 15.26 -11.28
N PHE A 167 -12.79 14.15 -11.05
CA PHE A 167 -14.26 14.10 -11.07
C PHE A 167 -14.90 14.13 -9.68
N GLY A 168 -14.17 14.59 -8.66
CA GLY A 168 -14.70 14.78 -7.30
C GLY A 168 -14.69 13.55 -6.39
N GLY A 169 -14.63 12.34 -6.94
CA GLY A 169 -14.45 11.10 -6.18
C GLY A 169 -13.04 10.97 -5.57
N VAL A 170 -12.93 10.31 -4.42
CA VAL A 170 -11.63 9.94 -3.85
C VAL A 170 -11.11 8.71 -4.60
N ARG A 171 -9.79 8.63 -4.81
CA ARG A 171 -9.12 7.47 -5.38
C ARG A 171 -7.81 7.20 -4.68
N ILE A 172 -7.38 5.94 -4.65
CA ILE A 172 -6.05 5.57 -4.20
C ILE A 172 -5.08 5.81 -5.37
N ARG A 173 -4.06 6.62 -5.14
CA ARG A 173 -2.98 6.86 -6.10
C ARG A 173 -2.31 5.53 -6.50
N ASN A 174 -1.89 5.41 -7.76
CA ASN A 174 -1.23 4.21 -8.29
C ASN A 174 -2.09 2.93 -8.29
N LEU A 175 -3.42 3.06 -8.21
CA LEU A 175 -4.39 1.99 -8.45
C LEU A 175 -5.49 2.50 -9.37
N SER A 176 -5.85 1.71 -10.39
CA SER A 176 -6.95 2.09 -11.27
C SER A 176 -8.31 1.95 -10.57
N HIS A 177 -9.25 2.78 -11.01
CA HIS A 177 -10.64 2.76 -10.56
C HIS A 177 -11.52 1.81 -11.41
N SER A 178 -10.90 0.94 -12.23
CA SER A 178 -11.63 -0.04 -13.05
C SER A 178 -12.14 -1.20 -12.20
N ASP A 179 -13.34 -1.69 -12.52
CA ASP A 179 -13.87 -2.95 -11.98
C ASP A 179 -13.01 -4.14 -12.42
N GLU A 180 -12.41 -4.06 -13.61
CA GLU A 180 -11.50 -5.07 -14.16
C GLU A 180 -10.05 -4.71 -13.87
N ARG A 181 -9.64 -4.90 -12.62
CA ARG A 181 -8.25 -4.68 -12.20
C ARG A 181 -7.32 -5.75 -12.78
N SER A 182 -6.13 -5.30 -13.20
CA SER A 182 -5.07 -6.19 -13.68
C SER A 182 -4.60 -7.15 -12.58
N HIS A 183 -3.95 -8.25 -12.97
CA HIS A 183 -3.37 -9.20 -12.03
C HIS A 183 -2.35 -8.55 -11.08
N ASN A 184 -1.56 -7.59 -11.57
CA ASN A 184 -0.57 -6.88 -10.77
C ASN A 184 -1.22 -5.94 -9.76
N GLU A 185 -2.27 -5.22 -10.14
CA GLU A 185 -3.03 -4.41 -9.19
C GLU A 185 -3.70 -5.25 -8.09
N LYS A 186 -4.21 -6.44 -8.43
CA LYS A 186 -4.73 -7.38 -7.43
C LYS A 186 -3.66 -7.75 -6.39
N ARG A 187 -2.40 -7.95 -6.80
CA ARG A 187 -1.29 -8.19 -5.86
C ARG A 187 -1.00 -6.98 -4.97
N ALA A 188 -1.01 -5.77 -5.54
CA ALA A 188 -0.85 -4.54 -4.74
C ALA A 188 -1.97 -4.38 -3.71
N ILE A 189 -3.21 -4.71 -4.07
CA ILE A 189 -4.36 -4.71 -3.16
C ILE A 189 -4.20 -5.77 -2.07
N ASP A 190 -3.83 -7.00 -2.44
CA ASP A 190 -3.59 -8.06 -1.46
C ASP A 190 -2.49 -7.65 -0.47
N PHE A 191 -1.42 -7.01 -0.95
CA PHE A 191 -0.40 -6.41 -0.09
C PHE A 191 -0.98 -5.39 0.89
N LEU A 192 -1.83 -4.46 0.44
CA LEU A 192 -2.49 -3.47 1.31
C LEU A 192 -3.41 -4.11 2.35
N LEU A 193 -4.17 -5.14 1.98
CA LEU A 193 -5.03 -5.88 2.92
C LEU A 193 -4.19 -6.61 3.97
N ASN A 194 -3.05 -7.16 3.59
CA ASN A 194 -2.13 -7.79 4.53
C ASN A 194 -1.41 -6.78 5.42
N LEU A 195 -1.09 -5.60 4.87
CA LEU A 195 -0.57 -4.49 5.66
C LEU A 195 -1.60 -4.02 6.69
N ALA A 196 -2.88 -3.96 6.34
CA ALA A 196 -3.95 -3.66 7.30
C ALA A 196 -4.02 -4.72 8.41
N ARG A 197 -3.97 -6.02 8.06
CA ARG A 197 -3.88 -7.08 9.08
C ARG A 197 -2.67 -6.94 9.99
N PHE A 198 -1.52 -6.54 9.44
CA PHE A 198 -0.34 -6.25 10.23
C PHE A 198 -0.58 -5.06 11.17
N ILE A 199 -1.06 -3.91 10.68
CA ILE A 199 -1.27 -2.69 11.47
C ILE A 199 -2.13 -2.95 12.72
N TRP A 200 -3.23 -3.69 12.59
CA TRP A 200 -4.11 -3.98 13.73
C TRP A 200 -3.75 -5.27 14.49
N GLY A 201 -3.29 -6.30 13.80
CA GLY A 201 -2.87 -7.57 14.39
C GLY A 201 -1.52 -7.50 15.11
N TRP A 202 -0.77 -6.39 14.96
CA TRP A 202 0.52 -6.24 15.61
C TRP A 202 0.35 -6.05 17.13
N ARG A 203 0.88 -7.02 17.89
CA ARG A 203 1.01 -7.00 19.35
C ARG A 203 2.47 -6.79 19.72
N GLU A 204 2.70 -5.93 20.72
CA GLU A 204 4.02 -5.65 21.29
C GLU A 204 4.65 -6.96 21.76
N LYS A 205 5.87 -7.23 21.30
CA LYS A 205 6.63 -8.40 21.74
C LYS A 205 7.32 -8.05 23.05
N GLU A 206 7.20 -8.91 24.05
CA GLU A 206 8.06 -8.81 25.23
C GLU A 206 9.50 -9.06 24.80
N VAL A 207 10.38 -8.09 25.09
CA VAL A 207 11.82 -8.25 24.85
C VAL A 207 12.41 -9.06 26.01
N PRO A 208 13.00 -10.24 25.75
CA PRO A 208 13.55 -11.07 26.81
C PRO A 208 14.56 -10.29 27.66
N SER A 209 14.54 -10.51 28.98
CA SER A 209 15.42 -9.80 29.92
C SER A 209 16.90 -10.02 29.67
N TRP A 210 17.26 -11.13 29.04
CA TRP A 210 18.63 -11.53 28.69
C TRP A 210 19.11 -10.99 27.34
N ALA A 211 18.28 -10.25 26.59
CA ALA A 211 18.67 -9.73 25.29
C ALA A 211 19.78 -8.67 25.43
N GLU A 212 20.93 -8.96 24.82
CA GLU A 212 21.97 -7.96 24.57
C GLU A 212 21.33 -6.84 23.73
N HIS A 213 21.44 -5.59 24.16
CA HIS A 213 20.72 -4.43 23.58
C HIS A 213 19.20 -4.34 23.81
N LYS A 214 18.67 -4.94 24.90
CA LYS A 214 17.24 -4.83 25.29
C LYS A 214 16.64 -3.41 25.12
N LYS A 215 17.30 -2.38 25.65
CA LYS A 215 16.80 -0.99 25.59
C LYS A 215 16.64 -0.48 24.15
N GLU A 216 17.57 -0.84 23.26
CA GLU A 216 17.53 -0.43 21.85
C GLU A 216 16.41 -1.17 21.10
N MET A 217 16.24 -2.47 21.38
CA MET A 217 15.15 -3.26 20.82
C MET A 217 13.78 -2.72 21.26
N GLU A 218 13.61 -2.40 22.55
CA GLU A 218 12.39 -1.77 23.08
C GLU A 218 12.13 -0.40 22.45
N ALA A 219 13.16 0.43 22.29
CA ALA A 219 13.04 1.72 21.62
C ALA A 219 12.57 1.56 20.16
N ARG A 220 13.14 0.61 19.42
CA ARG A 220 12.75 0.31 18.04
C ARG A 220 11.31 -0.21 17.95
N ILE A 221 10.92 -1.11 18.84
CA ILE A 221 9.54 -1.64 18.92
C ILE A 221 8.57 -0.49 19.19
N ARG A 222 8.82 0.36 20.18
CA ARG A 222 7.98 1.54 20.47
C ARG A 222 7.91 2.52 19.30
N ALA A 223 9.03 2.79 18.63
CA ALA A 223 9.05 3.67 17.45
C ALA A 223 8.19 3.08 16.32
N THR A 224 8.29 1.77 16.09
CA THR A 224 7.45 1.06 15.11
C THR A 224 5.98 1.12 15.52
N ARG A 225 5.65 0.95 16.81
CA ARG A 225 4.28 1.09 17.33
C ARG A 225 3.69 2.43 17.01
N SER A 226 4.41 3.48 17.38
CA SER A 226 3.98 4.86 17.18
C SER A 226 3.68 5.11 15.70
N ARG A 227 4.57 4.66 14.81
CA ARG A 227 4.38 4.78 13.36
C ARG A 227 3.15 4.03 12.84
N VAL A 228 2.97 2.80 13.30
CA VAL A 228 1.81 1.96 12.94
C VAL A 228 0.50 2.58 13.45
N ASP A 229 0.44 3.03 14.69
CA ASP A 229 -0.76 3.64 15.28
C ASP A 229 -1.15 4.94 14.55
N VAL A 230 -0.18 5.81 14.26
CA VAL A 230 -0.41 7.05 13.49
C VAL A 230 -0.91 6.76 12.07
N SER A 231 -0.60 5.59 11.51
CA SER A 231 -1.03 5.23 10.16
C SER A 231 -2.45 4.67 10.04
N LYS A 232 -3.09 4.29 11.16
CA LYS A 232 -4.42 3.67 11.14
C LYS A 232 -5.48 4.51 10.41
N PRO A 233 -5.58 5.84 10.59
CA PRO A 233 -6.52 6.65 9.83
C PRO A 233 -6.27 6.62 8.32
N TRP A 234 -5.00 6.60 7.89
CA TRP A 234 -4.66 6.44 6.48
C TRP A 234 -5.08 5.07 5.95
N MET A 235 -4.88 4.00 6.72
CA MET A 235 -5.30 2.67 6.27
C MET A 235 -6.82 2.50 6.25
N ILE A 236 -7.56 3.14 7.16
CA ILE A 236 -9.04 3.19 7.13
C ILE A 236 -9.52 3.80 5.81
N GLU A 237 -8.92 4.91 5.40
CA GLU A 237 -9.20 5.58 4.14
C GLU A 237 -8.96 4.64 2.95
N VAL A 238 -7.79 3.99 2.89
CA VAL A 238 -7.47 2.98 1.87
C VAL A 238 -8.50 1.85 1.85
N LEU A 239 -8.84 1.29 3.01
CA LEU A 239 -9.83 0.20 3.10
C LEU A 239 -11.23 0.64 2.68
N SER A 240 -11.61 1.90 2.94
CA SER A 240 -12.89 2.47 2.50
C SER A 240 -12.95 2.53 0.98
N GLU A 241 -11.94 3.10 0.34
CA GLU A 241 -11.87 3.24 -1.12
C GLU A 241 -11.76 1.88 -1.83
N LEU A 242 -11.22 0.86 -1.17
CA LEU A 242 -11.21 -0.52 -1.68
C LEU A 242 -12.53 -1.28 -1.44
N GLY A 243 -13.47 -0.72 -0.67
CA GLY A 243 -14.69 -1.44 -0.25
C GLY A 243 -14.40 -2.61 0.71
N LYS A 244 -13.30 -2.52 1.48
CA LYS A 244 -12.77 -3.58 2.35
C LYS A 244 -12.74 -3.19 3.84
N LEU A 245 -13.49 -2.17 4.26
CA LEU A 245 -13.64 -1.81 5.68
C LEU A 245 -14.10 -2.98 6.56
N GLY A 246 -14.84 -3.94 5.99
CA GLY A 246 -15.24 -5.15 6.70
C GLY A 246 -14.07 -5.96 7.28
N LEU A 247 -12.85 -5.79 6.78
CA LEU A 247 -11.64 -6.38 7.35
C LEU A 247 -11.41 -5.95 8.81
N LEU A 248 -11.82 -4.74 9.18
CA LEU A 248 -11.64 -4.20 10.53
C LEU A 248 -12.63 -4.77 11.56
N ARG A 249 -13.58 -5.62 11.15
CA ARG A 249 -14.56 -6.23 12.07
C ARG A 249 -13.91 -7.05 13.18
N GLU A 250 -12.76 -7.65 12.91
CA GLU A 250 -11.97 -8.41 13.89
C GLU A 250 -11.45 -7.51 15.03
N TRP A 251 -11.12 -6.26 14.73
CA TRP A 251 -10.55 -5.29 15.68
C TRP A 251 -11.53 -4.15 16.00
N MET A 252 -12.82 -4.35 15.77
CA MET A 252 -13.83 -3.29 15.85
C MET A 252 -13.87 -2.65 17.24
N LEU A 253 -13.72 -3.45 18.32
CA LEU A 253 -13.70 -2.95 19.69
C LEU A 253 -12.36 -2.28 20.08
N GLU A 254 -11.31 -2.42 19.25
CA GLU A 254 -9.98 -1.83 19.47
C GLU A 254 -9.79 -0.50 18.72
N LEU A 255 -10.83 -0.01 18.04
CA LEU A 255 -10.78 1.26 17.32
C LEU A 255 -10.71 2.43 18.30
N ASP A 256 -9.64 3.23 18.19
CA ASP A 256 -9.44 4.43 18.97
C ASP A 256 -10.24 5.63 18.43
N LYS A 257 -10.19 6.75 19.16
CA LYS A 257 -10.94 7.96 18.80
C LYS A 257 -10.54 8.53 17.44
N THR A 258 -9.27 8.42 17.05
CA THR A 258 -8.80 8.96 15.76
C THR A 258 -9.26 8.09 14.59
N CYS A 259 -9.30 6.77 14.77
CA CYS A 259 -9.91 5.84 13.83
C CYS A 259 -11.40 6.15 13.64
N LEU A 260 -12.16 6.27 14.73
CA LEU A 260 -13.59 6.56 14.67
C LEU A 260 -13.90 7.89 13.99
N ALA A 261 -13.15 8.95 14.35
CA ALA A 261 -13.29 10.26 13.72
C ALA A 261 -13.02 10.21 12.21
N LYS A 262 -12.05 9.41 11.76
CA LYS A 262 -11.77 9.22 10.34
C LYS A 262 -12.90 8.47 9.62
N ILE A 263 -13.45 7.41 10.24
CA ILE A 263 -14.58 6.66 9.69
C ILE A 263 -15.80 7.59 9.56
N GLU A 264 -16.07 8.41 10.58
CA GLU A 264 -17.13 9.42 10.56
C GLU A 264 -16.91 10.46 9.45
N GLU A 265 -15.70 11.01 9.35
CA GLU A 265 -15.33 11.95 8.28
C GLU A 265 -15.63 11.36 6.90
N ILE A 266 -15.23 10.11 6.64
CA ILE A 266 -15.47 9.42 5.36
C ILE A 266 -16.97 9.19 5.13
N ALA A 267 -17.69 8.73 6.15
CA ALA A 267 -19.14 8.51 6.06
C ALA A 267 -19.89 9.79 5.64
N LEU A 268 -19.44 10.94 6.13
CA LEU A 268 -20.04 12.24 5.87
C LEU A 268 -19.65 12.89 4.52
N ARG A 269 -18.78 12.25 3.72
CA ARG A 269 -18.43 12.75 2.37
C ARG A 269 -19.52 12.55 1.33
N ASN A 270 -20.47 11.66 1.60
CA ASN A 270 -21.56 11.35 0.67
C ASN A 270 -22.47 12.58 0.44
N GLU A 271 -23.12 12.59 -0.72
CA GLU A 271 -24.03 13.66 -1.11
C GLU A 271 -25.46 13.10 -1.22
N LEU A 272 -26.43 13.90 -0.79
CA LEU A 272 -27.84 13.68 -1.01
C LEU A 272 -28.22 14.36 -2.32
N GLU A 273 -28.44 13.55 -3.35
CA GLU A 273 -28.90 14.04 -4.65
C GLU A 273 -30.43 14.26 -4.65
N LYS A 274 -30.86 15.42 -5.16
CA LYS A 274 -32.28 15.82 -5.27
C LYS A 274 -33.13 14.79 -6.02
N TYR A 275 -32.56 14.11 -7.02
CA TYR A 275 -33.28 13.16 -7.86
C TYR A 275 -33.47 11.79 -7.20
N ARG A 276 -32.71 11.48 -6.15
CA ARG A 276 -32.77 10.19 -5.45
C ARG A 276 -33.50 10.27 -4.11
N HIS A 277 -33.71 11.47 -3.57
CA HIS A 277 -34.14 11.68 -2.19
C HIS A 277 -35.09 12.89 -2.07
N PRO A 278 -35.93 12.97 -1.02
CA PRO A 278 -36.91 14.05 -0.83
C PRO A 278 -36.30 15.41 -0.44
N VAL A 279 -35.02 15.64 -0.72
CA VAL A 279 -34.31 16.90 -0.43
C VAL A 279 -34.47 17.93 -1.55
N ILE A 280 -34.52 19.20 -1.17
CA ILE A 280 -34.80 20.32 -2.09
C ILE A 280 -33.64 20.59 -3.07
N LYS A 281 -32.39 20.34 -2.65
CA LYS A 281 -31.17 20.58 -3.41
C LYS A 281 -30.08 19.58 -3.04
N ASP A 282 -29.13 19.40 -3.95
CA ASP A 282 -27.93 18.61 -3.71
C ASP A 282 -27.13 19.21 -2.55
N ARG A 283 -26.76 18.37 -1.59
CA ARG A 283 -25.93 18.76 -0.43
C ARG A 283 -25.21 17.56 0.14
N LYS A 284 -24.16 17.83 0.93
CA LYS A 284 -23.55 16.79 1.76
C LYS A 284 -24.51 16.27 2.83
N VAL A 285 -24.35 15.00 3.17
CA VAL A 285 -25.01 14.40 4.33
C VAL A 285 -24.54 15.13 5.61
N ALA A 286 -25.47 15.41 6.50
CA ALA A 286 -25.21 16.12 7.75
C ALA A 286 -25.08 15.18 8.95
N THR A 287 -25.61 13.94 8.83
CA THR A 287 -25.63 12.97 9.93
C THR A 287 -25.27 11.57 9.42
N ILE A 288 -24.83 10.71 10.33
CA ILE A 288 -24.60 9.28 10.05
C ILE A 288 -25.88 8.58 9.57
N ASN A 289 -27.05 8.96 10.10
CA ASN A 289 -28.31 8.38 9.66
C ASN A 289 -28.64 8.74 8.20
N GLU A 290 -28.39 9.98 7.79
CA GLU A 290 -28.49 10.38 6.38
C GLU A 290 -27.48 9.61 5.52
N ALA A 291 -26.25 9.43 6.01
CA ALA A 291 -25.22 8.65 5.32
C ALA A 291 -25.64 7.17 5.15
N CYS A 292 -26.24 6.55 6.16
CA CYS A 292 -26.80 5.19 6.04
C CYS A 292 -27.94 5.13 5.02
N TYR A 293 -28.82 6.16 5.01
CA TYR A 293 -29.95 6.25 4.10
C TYR A 293 -29.53 6.31 2.62
N VAL A 294 -28.41 6.99 2.31
CA VAL A 294 -27.82 7.01 0.96
C VAL A 294 -26.94 5.79 0.64
N GLY A 295 -26.87 4.80 1.54
CA GLY A 295 -26.16 3.54 1.31
C GLY A 295 -24.66 3.58 1.62
N SER A 296 -24.18 4.53 2.43
CA SER A 296 -22.77 4.61 2.82
C SER A 296 -22.34 3.39 3.64
N ALA A 297 -21.48 2.54 3.07
CA ALA A 297 -20.92 1.36 3.75
C ALA A 297 -20.18 1.75 5.03
N THR A 298 -19.49 2.89 5.02
CA THR A 298 -18.74 3.43 6.16
C THR A 298 -19.67 3.86 7.30
N ALA A 299 -20.83 4.45 6.98
CA ALA A 299 -21.85 4.80 7.98
C ALA A 299 -22.46 3.54 8.62
N TRP A 300 -22.75 2.52 7.81
CA TRP A 300 -23.22 1.22 8.31
C TRP A 300 -22.20 0.54 9.22
N PHE A 301 -20.90 0.64 8.89
CA PHE A 301 -19.83 0.14 9.75
C PHE A 301 -19.80 0.85 11.11
N LEU A 302 -20.00 2.18 11.17
CA LEU A 302 -20.12 2.91 12.44
C LEU A 302 -21.32 2.45 13.27
N LYS A 303 -22.47 2.23 12.64
CA LYS A 303 -23.64 1.70 13.33
C LYS A 303 -23.41 0.29 13.88
N GLU A 304 -22.72 -0.56 13.12
CA GLU A 304 -22.29 -1.88 13.61
C GLU A 304 -21.36 -1.74 14.84
N TYR A 305 -20.41 -0.81 14.81
CA TYR A 305 -19.53 -0.51 15.94
C TYR A 305 -20.30 -0.05 17.18
N GLU A 306 -21.20 0.92 17.05
CA GLU A 306 -22.01 1.44 18.16
C GLU A 306 -22.80 0.32 18.85
N LEU A 307 -23.44 -0.55 18.06
CA LEU A 307 -24.20 -1.70 18.56
C LEU A 307 -23.30 -2.70 19.30
N LYS A 308 -22.17 -3.10 18.69
CA LYS A 308 -21.25 -4.06 19.32
C LYS A 308 -20.61 -3.50 20.58
N LYS A 309 -20.29 -2.22 20.61
CA LYS A 309 -19.73 -1.57 21.79
C LYS A 309 -20.72 -1.55 22.95
N ALA A 310 -21.96 -1.13 22.71
CA ALA A 310 -23.00 -1.10 23.74
C ALA A 310 -23.26 -2.50 24.31
N GLU A 311 -23.32 -3.51 23.45
CA GLU A 311 -23.51 -4.90 23.88
C GLU A 311 -22.29 -5.43 24.64
N HIS A 312 -21.07 -5.09 24.22
CA HIS A 312 -19.85 -5.46 24.93
C HIS A 312 -19.80 -4.84 26.33
N GLU A 313 -20.15 -3.56 26.47
CA GLU A 313 -20.24 -2.87 27.76
C GLU A 313 -21.29 -3.55 28.66
N ARG A 314 -22.49 -3.85 28.13
CA ARG A 314 -23.55 -4.56 28.86
C ARG A 314 -23.08 -5.92 29.39
N LEU A 315 -22.46 -6.73 28.53
CA LEU A 315 -21.96 -8.06 28.90
C LEU A 315 -20.80 -7.99 29.89
N SER A 316 -19.92 -7.00 29.76
CA SER A 316 -18.79 -6.79 30.68
C SER A 316 -19.28 -6.42 32.08
N SER A 317 -20.26 -5.52 32.18
CA SER A 317 -20.89 -5.17 33.46
C SER A 317 -21.58 -6.37 34.13
N MET A 318 -22.20 -7.26 33.35
CA MET A 318 -22.78 -8.50 33.89
C MET A 318 -21.70 -9.41 34.49
N LEU A 319 -20.60 -9.62 33.76
CA LEU A 319 -19.48 -10.45 34.22
C LEU A 319 -18.83 -9.90 35.50
N GLU A 320 -18.65 -8.58 35.60
CA GLU A 320 -18.12 -7.94 36.81
C GLU A 320 -19.06 -8.09 38.01
N ALA A 321 -20.36 -7.97 37.79
CA ALA A 321 -21.37 -8.20 38.82
C ALA A 321 -21.37 -9.67 39.29
N GLU A 322 -21.29 -10.64 38.37
CA GLU A 322 -21.19 -12.06 38.70
C GLU A 322 -19.93 -12.39 39.50
N ARG A 323 -18.77 -11.85 39.10
CA ARG A 323 -17.53 -11.99 39.88
C ARG A 323 -17.67 -11.43 41.29
N SER A 324 -18.30 -10.27 41.44
CA SER A 324 -18.53 -9.65 42.74
C SER A 324 -19.44 -10.50 43.64
N ILE A 325 -20.48 -11.11 43.06
CA ILE A 325 -21.37 -12.05 43.77
C ILE A 325 -20.60 -13.29 44.22
N GLU A 326 -19.76 -13.85 43.36
CA GLU A 326 -18.98 -15.04 43.66
C GLU A 326 -17.94 -14.78 44.75
N GLU A 327 -17.24 -13.64 44.69
CA GLU A 327 -16.32 -13.21 45.75
C GLU A 327 -17.05 -12.99 47.09
N ALA A 328 -18.25 -12.41 47.06
CA ALA A 328 -19.07 -12.22 48.25
C ALA A 328 -19.51 -13.57 48.86
N ARG A 329 -19.93 -14.52 48.03
CA ARG A 329 -20.26 -15.89 48.46
C ARG A 329 -19.07 -16.58 49.10
N HIS A 330 -17.91 -16.57 48.44
CA HIS A 330 -16.69 -17.15 48.97
C HIS A 330 -16.29 -16.52 50.32
N ARG A 331 -16.46 -15.21 50.50
CA ARG A 331 -16.22 -14.54 51.79
C ARG A 331 -17.20 -15.00 52.88
N ILE A 332 -18.47 -15.18 52.55
CA ILE A 332 -19.49 -15.69 53.48
C ILE A 332 -19.12 -17.12 53.92
N ASP A 333 -18.76 -17.99 52.98
CA ASP A 333 -18.39 -19.38 53.27
C ASP A 333 -17.11 -19.48 54.12
N MET A 334 -16.14 -18.61 53.88
CA MET A 334 -14.92 -18.48 54.70
C MET A 334 -15.20 -17.98 56.12
N LEU A 335 -16.24 -17.16 56.33
CA LEU A 335 -16.67 -16.72 57.66
C LEU A 335 -17.49 -17.79 58.37
N ALA A 336 -18.31 -18.55 57.63
CA ALA A 336 -19.10 -19.64 58.17
C ALA A 336 -18.24 -20.82 58.65
N SER A 337 -17.14 -21.12 57.96
CA SER A 337 -16.18 -22.19 58.30
C SER A 337 -15.21 -21.86 59.44
N LYS A 338 -15.20 -20.61 59.93
CA LYS A 338 -14.41 -20.16 61.09
C LYS A 338 -15.20 -20.14 62.42
N LYS A 339 -16.47 -20.52 62.39
CA LYS A 339 -17.27 -20.83 63.58
C LYS A 339 -17.28 -22.33 63.79
#